data_AF-A0A168EZW9-F1
#
_entry.id   AF-A0A168EZW9-F1
#
_cell.length_a   1.000
_cell.length_b   1.000
_cell.length_c   1.000
_cell.angle_alpha   90.00
_cell.angle_beta   90.00
_cell.angle_gamma   90.00
#
_symmetry.space_group_name_H-M   'P 1'
#
loop_
_entity.id
_entity.type
_entity.pdbx_description
1 polymer ?
#
loop_
_entity_poly.entity_id
_entity_poly.type
_entity_poly.pdbx_seq_one_letter_code
_entity_poly.pdbx_strand_id
1 'polypeptide(L)'
;MSQPFPTTYTRSDYPLFAVAFDPEDDSRIITGGGGGPNRSGVPNKLTVLGTSGVDDLRIVGELDLPRDEDSVMSVAFAGRKGKTINVLAGVNSSYEDIGKGKNNHLRSISIRGAGSDTSVKEDFRHPLIVDTNTAVYQRLLRIAGPLGAVASANGKDPQVALFDVPSSKGNTLKRRGTIELPREAEDLDIVQLADGTHLLTYCYGYELFLVKIGKDQEEPQLIYSIPADESNRPKFRFARFIGPEFILTVANIGRNGAVVHGFRLPKAGQEKARLAVSAKLGRKTQATAFALTSLTPPTYSPKGGIESLGDTQFVMAVARGDGSISLMSLTHVASSAINILTKLYPLTTLQDVHGNSEITGMALSTFSAPTKKATAGETQYLKLVSVTMSKSIALQSIPLKQVVDATPRNKNAPPRPLRYVTKLDAKEPTTARTAISLFSFVVLLLALIGQSILEIFGAGYPVLNPKRFLPGFSKPAEVPIVAPPVVQQHAAPVVGEADGTTFLKDDLLAKIIGEGQVPTEVVVLYTETPAPTAGEAANAAAADIRAAVHDEEVHGPGKTWEELAEAQQHAWKDHLREAGAWTQHMGESVFKGILFGEIGGAIGQAVAG
;
A
#
# COMPACT_ATOMS: atom_id res chain seq x y z
N MET A 1 16.48 1.97 11.91
CA MET A 1 16.98 0.90 11.01
C MET A 1 17.63 1.55 9.80
N SER A 2 18.73 1.03 9.27
CA SER A 2 19.34 1.56 8.05
C SER A 2 18.40 1.36 6.86
N GLN A 3 18.31 2.34 5.96
CA GLN A 3 17.58 2.17 4.69
C GLN A 3 18.15 1.00 3.90
N PRO A 4 17.33 0.22 3.16
CA PRO A 4 17.81 -0.90 2.36
C PRO A 4 18.62 -0.48 1.12
N PHE A 5 18.58 0.82 0.76
CA PHE A 5 19.29 1.38 -0.38
C PHE A 5 20.05 2.66 0.02
N PRO A 6 21.16 2.98 -0.67
CA PRO A 6 21.79 4.29 -0.56
C PRO A 6 20.75 5.39 -0.78
N THR A 7 20.70 6.32 0.16
CA THR A 7 19.72 7.42 0.15
C THR A 7 20.46 8.72 0.42
N THR A 8 20.32 9.65 -0.52
CA THR A 8 20.92 10.99 -0.44
C THR A 8 19.83 12.02 -0.28
N TYR A 9 20.10 13.03 0.55
CA TYR A 9 19.12 14.03 0.94
C TYR A 9 19.56 15.43 0.52
N THR A 10 18.60 16.24 0.15
CA THR A 10 18.76 17.70 0.06
C THR A 10 17.48 18.39 0.53
N ARG A 11 17.50 19.71 0.59
CA ARG A 11 16.37 20.49 1.13
C ARG A 11 16.12 21.73 0.28
N SER A 12 14.86 22.02 -0.02
CA SER A 12 14.43 23.27 -0.60
C SER A 12 14.14 24.33 0.49
N ASP A 13 14.03 25.59 0.11
CA ASP A 13 13.56 26.67 0.98
C ASP A 13 12.02 26.85 0.96
N TYR A 14 11.31 26.10 0.10
CA TYR A 14 9.86 26.14 -0.09
C TYR A 14 9.21 24.72 -0.12
N PRO A 15 7.90 24.58 0.20
CA PRO A 15 7.18 23.29 0.11
C PRO A 15 7.11 22.77 -1.32
N LEU A 16 7.21 21.45 -1.50
CA LEU A 16 7.25 20.82 -2.83
C LEU A 16 5.96 20.05 -3.10
N PHE A 17 5.42 20.19 -4.31
CA PHE A 17 4.21 19.50 -4.75
C PHE A 17 4.43 18.63 -6.00
N ALA A 18 5.44 18.95 -6.81
CA ALA A 18 5.66 18.29 -8.08
C ALA A 18 7.14 17.93 -8.27
N VAL A 19 7.40 16.78 -8.88
CA VAL A 19 8.75 16.32 -9.23
C VAL A 19 8.70 15.41 -10.46
N ALA A 20 9.70 15.52 -11.32
CA ALA A 20 9.87 14.65 -12.49
C ALA A 20 11.36 14.43 -12.80
N PHE A 21 11.69 13.23 -13.26
CA PHE A 21 12.98 12.95 -13.90
C PHE A 21 12.95 13.36 -15.36
N ASP A 22 14.10 13.79 -15.85
CA ASP A 22 14.28 13.96 -17.28
C ASP A 22 14.28 12.58 -17.98
N PRO A 23 13.42 12.36 -18.99
CA PRO A 23 13.29 11.05 -19.63
C PRO A 23 14.54 10.60 -20.41
N GLU A 24 15.46 11.52 -20.78
CA GLU A 24 16.70 11.16 -21.49
C GLU A 24 17.98 11.35 -20.64
N ASP A 25 17.85 11.83 -19.39
CA ASP A 25 19.00 12.10 -18.50
C ASP A 25 18.63 11.81 -17.04
N ASP A 26 18.96 10.61 -16.55
CA ASP A 26 18.66 10.21 -15.17
C ASP A 26 19.46 10.97 -14.09
N SER A 27 20.38 11.85 -14.50
CA SER A 27 21.13 12.74 -13.60
C SER A 27 20.40 14.05 -13.31
N ARG A 28 19.31 14.33 -14.03
CA ARG A 28 18.57 15.59 -13.96
C ARG A 28 17.14 15.39 -13.49
N ILE A 29 16.78 16.18 -12.49
CA ILE A 29 15.43 16.19 -11.89
C ILE A 29 14.94 17.63 -11.88
N ILE A 30 13.65 17.83 -12.12
CA ILE A 30 12.98 19.10 -11.85
C ILE A 30 11.93 18.91 -10.76
N THR A 31 11.88 19.85 -9.83
CA THR A 31 10.87 19.91 -8.79
C THR A 31 10.32 21.31 -8.64
N GLY A 32 9.10 21.43 -8.14
CA GLY A 32 8.43 22.72 -7.99
C GLY A 32 7.43 22.72 -6.84
N GLY A 33 7.16 23.92 -6.36
CA GLY A 33 6.15 24.21 -5.37
C GLY A 33 6.22 25.64 -4.88
N GLY A 34 5.76 25.89 -3.66
CA GLY A 34 5.76 27.24 -3.11
C GLY A 34 4.77 27.45 -1.97
N GLY A 35 4.67 28.71 -1.54
CA GLY A 35 3.70 29.16 -0.54
C GLY A 35 2.33 29.56 -1.12
N GLY A 36 2.21 29.56 -2.45
CA GLY A 36 1.05 30.10 -3.16
C GLY A 36 1.06 31.64 -3.18
N PRO A 37 -0.05 32.28 -3.54
CA PRO A 37 -0.15 33.73 -3.66
C PRO A 37 -0.30 34.43 -2.29
N ASN A 38 -0.33 33.63 -1.22
CA ASN A 38 -0.50 34.11 0.14
C ASN A 38 0.79 34.80 0.58
N ARG A 39 0.66 35.97 1.23
CA ARG A 39 1.78 36.80 1.76
C ARG A 39 2.52 36.16 2.95
N SER A 40 2.72 34.84 2.90
CA SER A 40 3.42 34.00 3.87
C SER A 40 4.93 34.26 3.93
N GLY A 41 5.49 34.95 2.92
CA GLY A 41 6.93 35.14 2.76
C GLY A 41 7.65 33.92 2.16
N VAL A 42 6.96 32.82 1.92
CA VAL A 42 7.50 31.62 1.26
C VAL A 42 7.50 31.82 -0.26
N PRO A 43 8.64 31.65 -0.96
CA PRO A 43 8.71 31.85 -2.41
C PRO A 43 8.03 30.73 -3.18
N ASN A 44 7.61 31.02 -4.42
CA ASN A 44 7.20 30.03 -5.41
C ASN A 44 8.38 29.81 -6.36
N LYS A 45 8.81 28.56 -6.56
CA LYS A 45 10.00 28.26 -7.38
C LYS A 45 9.90 26.96 -8.15
N LEU A 46 10.66 26.92 -9.24
CA LEU A 46 11.12 25.70 -9.90
C LEU A 46 12.61 25.50 -9.63
N THR A 47 12.98 24.29 -9.23
CA THR A 47 14.36 23.93 -8.92
C THR A 47 14.79 22.72 -9.73
N VAL A 48 15.96 22.85 -10.37
CA VAL A 48 16.63 21.76 -11.07
C VAL A 48 17.66 21.15 -10.13
N LEU A 49 17.58 19.84 -9.95
CA LEU A 49 18.54 19.06 -9.18
C LEU A 49 19.44 18.29 -10.14
N GLY A 50 20.72 18.20 -9.79
CA GLY A 50 21.70 17.36 -10.43
C GLY A 50 22.19 16.27 -9.46
N THR A 51 22.50 15.11 -10.00
CA THR A 51 23.15 14.00 -9.27
C THR A 51 24.27 13.39 -10.11
N SER A 52 25.50 13.36 -9.58
CA SER A 52 26.62 12.69 -10.26
C SER A 52 26.82 11.22 -9.85
N GLY A 53 26.04 10.70 -8.90
CA GLY A 53 26.21 9.35 -8.36
C GLY A 53 25.24 9.04 -7.22
N VAL A 54 25.44 7.91 -6.55
CA VAL A 54 24.52 7.43 -5.50
C VAL A 54 24.48 8.33 -4.26
N ASP A 55 25.58 9.04 -3.99
CA ASP A 55 25.79 9.86 -2.79
C ASP A 55 25.76 11.38 -3.06
N ASP A 56 25.37 11.81 -4.27
CA ASP A 56 25.30 13.24 -4.65
C ASP A 56 23.90 13.64 -5.09
N LEU A 57 23.36 14.68 -4.46
CA LEU A 57 22.12 15.33 -4.88
C LEU A 57 22.20 16.81 -4.50
N ARG A 58 22.20 17.67 -5.50
CA ARG A 58 22.38 19.12 -5.31
C ARG A 58 21.46 19.95 -6.18
N ILE A 59 21.09 21.11 -5.68
CA ILE A 59 20.41 22.15 -6.45
C ILE A 59 21.44 22.76 -7.42
N VAL A 60 21.12 22.75 -8.71
CA VAL A 60 22.02 23.24 -9.76
C VAL A 60 21.49 24.47 -10.49
N GLY A 61 20.18 24.74 -10.40
CA GLY A 61 19.57 25.95 -10.93
C GLY A 61 18.17 26.15 -10.38
N GLU A 62 17.75 27.40 -10.27
CA GLU A 62 16.42 27.78 -9.78
C GLU A 62 15.80 28.84 -10.68
N LEU A 63 14.48 28.90 -10.65
CA LEU A 63 13.67 29.97 -11.23
C LEU A 63 12.66 30.42 -10.17
N ASP A 64 12.82 31.65 -9.70
CA ASP A 64 11.84 32.34 -8.88
C ASP A 64 10.62 32.70 -9.72
N LEU A 65 9.44 32.37 -9.19
CA LEU A 65 8.15 32.75 -9.75
C LEU A 65 7.56 33.92 -8.96
N PRO A 66 6.68 34.73 -9.57
CA PRO A 66 5.98 35.81 -8.87
C PRO A 66 5.28 35.34 -7.59
N ARG A 67 5.33 36.18 -6.56
CA ARG A 67 4.81 35.87 -5.21
C ARG A 67 3.31 36.07 -5.07
N ASP A 68 2.71 36.79 -6.00
CA ASP A 68 1.27 37.05 -6.11
C ASP A 68 0.55 36.00 -6.97
N GLU A 69 1.31 35.06 -7.56
CA GLU A 69 0.81 33.92 -8.31
C GLU A 69 0.82 32.65 -7.46
N ASP A 70 0.22 31.57 -7.96
CA ASP A 70 0.14 30.31 -7.23
C ASP A 70 1.46 29.54 -7.22
N SER A 71 1.51 28.50 -6.40
CA SER A 71 2.62 27.55 -6.33
C SER A 71 2.62 26.60 -7.54
N VAL A 72 3.76 25.97 -7.80
CA VAL A 72 3.85 24.94 -8.85
C VAL A 72 3.16 23.66 -8.40
N MET A 73 2.12 23.25 -9.11
CA MET A 73 1.29 22.09 -8.75
C MET A 73 1.58 20.85 -9.59
N SER A 74 2.18 21.01 -10.77
CA SER A 74 2.51 19.90 -11.67
C SER A 74 3.66 20.27 -12.61
N VAL A 75 4.47 19.28 -13.01
CA VAL A 75 5.59 19.46 -13.95
C VAL A 75 5.70 18.28 -14.91
N ALA A 76 6.12 18.51 -16.14
CA ALA A 76 6.43 17.46 -17.12
C ALA A 76 7.45 17.92 -18.17
N PHE A 77 8.32 17.02 -18.61
CA PHE A 77 9.26 17.28 -19.72
C PHE A 77 8.51 17.24 -21.06
N ALA A 78 8.72 18.27 -21.88
CA ALA A 78 8.11 18.45 -23.19
C ALA A 78 9.11 18.23 -24.35
N GLY A 79 10.22 17.54 -24.06
CA GLY A 79 11.27 17.22 -25.03
C GLY A 79 12.40 18.25 -25.07
N ARG A 80 13.26 18.12 -26.09
CA ARG A 80 14.49 18.90 -26.25
C ARG A 80 14.57 19.53 -27.63
N LYS A 81 15.17 20.73 -27.68
CA LYS A 81 15.57 21.41 -28.92
C LYS A 81 17.04 21.81 -28.82
N GLY A 82 17.90 21.01 -29.45
CA GLY A 82 19.35 21.15 -29.31
C GLY A 82 19.77 20.95 -27.86
N LYS A 83 20.46 21.94 -27.27
CA LYS A 83 20.87 21.93 -25.85
C LYS A 83 19.81 22.48 -24.89
N THR A 84 18.65 22.90 -25.40
CA THR A 84 17.56 23.42 -24.57
C THR A 84 16.59 22.31 -24.25
N ILE A 85 16.35 22.06 -22.96
CA ILE A 85 15.35 21.14 -22.47
C ILE A 85 14.08 21.96 -22.18
N ASN A 86 12.95 21.53 -22.69
CA ASN A 86 11.67 22.19 -22.48
C ASN A 86 10.89 21.44 -21.39
N VAL A 87 10.41 22.19 -20.41
CA VAL A 87 9.56 21.69 -19.33
C VAL A 87 8.27 22.49 -19.32
N LEU A 88 7.16 21.84 -19.02
CA LEU A 88 5.91 22.50 -18.72
C LEU A 88 5.62 22.44 -17.22
N ALA A 89 5.12 23.53 -16.66
CA ALA A 89 4.76 23.65 -15.25
C ALA A 89 3.35 24.24 -15.08
N GLY A 90 2.53 23.64 -14.22
CA GLY A 90 1.23 24.15 -13.83
C GLY A 90 1.34 25.11 -12.67
N VAL A 91 1.06 26.38 -12.92
CA VAL A 91 1.17 27.49 -11.96
C VAL A 91 0.11 28.54 -12.30
N ASN A 92 -0.97 28.58 -11.53
CA ASN A 92 -2.05 29.54 -11.73
C ASN A 92 -1.55 31.00 -11.71
N SER A 93 -2.23 31.86 -12.47
CA SER A 93 -2.02 33.31 -12.43
C SER A 93 -2.52 33.91 -11.10
N SER A 94 -2.30 35.21 -10.91
CA SER A 94 -2.78 35.91 -9.73
C SER A 94 -4.31 35.80 -9.57
N TYR A 95 -4.80 35.92 -8.34
CA TYR A 95 -6.25 35.94 -8.09
C TYR A 95 -6.96 37.06 -8.85
N GLU A 96 -6.30 38.20 -9.04
CA GLU A 96 -6.84 39.32 -9.81
C GLU A 96 -7.01 38.95 -11.29
N ASP A 97 -6.03 38.29 -11.90
CA ASP A 97 -6.11 37.88 -13.30
C ASP A 97 -7.11 36.76 -13.52
N ILE A 98 -7.18 35.79 -12.59
CA ILE A 98 -8.19 34.71 -12.63
C ILE A 98 -9.60 35.31 -12.55
N GLY A 99 -9.84 36.26 -11.66
CA GLY A 99 -11.14 36.96 -11.56
C GLY A 99 -11.53 37.71 -12.85
N LYS A 100 -10.56 38.09 -13.69
CA LYS A 100 -10.75 38.68 -15.02
C LYS A 100 -10.87 37.63 -16.14
N GLY A 101 -10.90 36.34 -15.81
CA GLY A 101 -10.93 35.23 -16.77
C GLY A 101 -9.60 34.97 -17.48
N LYS A 102 -8.49 35.47 -16.94
CA LYS A 102 -7.15 35.32 -17.51
C LYS A 102 -6.28 34.42 -16.64
N ASN A 103 -6.44 33.11 -16.78
CA ASN A 103 -5.58 32.15 -16.09
C ASN A 103 -4.53 31.56 -17.04
N ASN A 104 -3.34 32.17 -17.12
CA ASN A 104 -2.22 31.69 -17.92
C ASN A 104 -1.43 30.60 -17.15
N HIS A 105 -2.13 29.53 -16.80
CA HIS A 105 -1.69 28.57 -15.78
C HIS A 105 -0.60 27.61 -16.25
N LEU A 106 -0.50 27.29 -17.54
CA LEU A 106 0.50 26.36 -18.05
C LEU A 106 1.71 27.14 -18.57
N ARG A 107 2.88 26.94 -17.98
CA ARG A 107 4.10 27.67 -18.29
C ARG A 107 5.11 26.82 -19.04
N SER A 108 5.72 27.37 -20.08
CA SER A 108 6.84 26.77 -20.78
C SER A 108 8.15 27.30 -20.22
N ILE A 109 9.00 26.39 -19.78
CA ILE A 109 10.26 26.65 -19.10
C ILE A 109 11.40 26.04 -19.93
N SER A 110 12.45 26.83 -20.19
CA SER A 110 13.68 26.32 -20.78
C SER A 110 14.74 26.09 -19.72
N ILE A 111 15.39 24.94 -19.81
CA ILE A 111 16.59 24.59 -19.03
C ILE A 111 17.75 24.47 -20.00
N ARG A 112 18.86 25.14 -19.70
CA ARG A 112 20.11 25.11 -20.49
C ARG A 112 21.30 24.95 -19.56
N GLY A 113 22.39 24.38 -20.07
CA GLY A 113 23.62 24.17 -19.29
C GLY A 113 23.56 22.93 -18.38
N ALA A 114 24.62 22.74 -17.61
CA ALA A 114 24.79 21.62 -16.69
C ALA A 114 25.60 22.05 -15.47
N GLY A 115 25.39 21.37 -14.35
CA GLY A 115 26.06 21.74 -13.09
C GLY A 115 25.76 23.19 -12.70
N SER A 116 26.76 23.89 -12.20
CA SER A 116 26.65 25.30 -11.77
C SER A 116 26.20 26.27 -12.86
N ASP A 117 26.39 25.93 -14.14
CA ASP A 117 26.02 26.78 -15.27
C ASP A 117 24.57 26.56 -15.73
N THR A 118 23.76 25.86 -14.93
CA THR A 118 22.37 25.57 -15.29
C THR A 118 21.51 26.83 -15.19
N SER A 119 21.00 27.29 -16.34
CA SER A 119 20.03 28.38 -16.43
C SER A 119 18.63 27.82 -16.60
N VAL A 120 17.68 28.35 -15.81
CA VAL A 120 16.25 28.04 -15.88
C VAL A 120 15.50 29.32 -16.20
N LYS A 121 14.65 29.33 -17.23
CA LYS A 121 13.92 30.53 -17.66
C LYS A 121 12.48 30.20 -18.06
N GLU A 122 11.55 31.07 -17.68
CA GLU A 122 10.19 31.05 -18.21
C GLU A 122 10.17 31.71 -19.58
N ASP A 123 9.62 31.00 -20.58
CA ASP A 123 9.56 31.48 -21.96
C ASP A 123 8.14 31.90 -22.37
N PHE A 124 7.13 31.09 -22.06
CA PHE A 124 5.75 31.30 -22.51
C PHE A 124 4.72 30.89 -21.45
N ARG A 125 3.52 31.45 -21.53
CA ARG A 125 2.38 31.08 -20.69
C ARG A 125 1.15 30.79 -21.56
N HIS A 126 0.35 29.80 -21.16
CA HIS A 126 -0.76 29.28 -21.97
C HIS A 126 -2.05 29.14 -21.14
N PRO A 127 -3.16 29.79 -21.53
CA PRO A 127 -4.44 29.71 -20.84
C PRO A 127 -5.31 28.57 -21.39
N LEU A 128 -5.00 27.32 -21.02
CA LEU A 128 -5.71 26.15 -21.57
C LEU A 128 -7.02 25.81 -20.84
N ILE A 129 -7.10 26.17 -19.56
CA ILE A 129 -8.24 25.92 -18.67
C ILE A 129 -8.85 27.30 -18.43
N VAL A 130 -10.11 27.44 -18.79
CA VAL A 130 -10.85 28.70 -18.67
C VAL A 130 -11.81 28.55 -17.50
N ASP A 131 -11.51 29.22 -16.40
CA ASP A 131 -12.35 29.30 -15.21
C ASP A 131 -12.05 30.64 -14.50
N THR A 132 -13.08 31.27 -13.95
CA THR A 132 -12.97 32.55 -13.20
C THR A 132 -12.89 32.35 -11.69
N ASN A 133 -13.10 31.13 -11.21
CA ASN A 133 -12.99 30.79 -9.81
C ASN A 133 -11.52 30.62 -9.40
N THR A 134 -11.07 31.46 -8.47
CA THR A 134 -9.69 31.47 -7.95
C THR A 134 -9.32 30.20 -7.18
N ALA A 135 -10.31 29.39 -6.78
CA ALA A 135 -10.08 28.12 -6.11
C ALA A 135 -9.68 26.99 -7.08
N VAL A 136 -9.93 27.18 -8.39
CA VAL A 136 -9.65 26.19 -9.44
C VAL A 136 -8.19 26.24 -9.84
N TYR A 137 -7.52 25.10 -9.82
CA TYR A 137 -6.10 25.00 -10.19
C TYR A 137 -5.81 23.83 -11.11
N GLN A 138 -4.70 23.91 -11.85
CA GLN A 138 -4.19 22.79 -12.63
C GLN A 138 -3.50 21.79 -11.69
N ARG A 139 -4.13 20.63 -11.48
CA ARG A 139 -3.54 19.57 -10.63
C ARG A 139 -2.70 18.57 -11.40
N LEU A 140 -3.09 18.22 -12.62
CA LEU A 140 -2.46 17.16 -13.40
C LEU A 140 -1.87 17.70 -14.69
N LEU A 141 -0.74 17.12 -15.09
CA LEU A 141 -0.05 17.40 -16.35
C LEU A 141 0.64 16.12 -16.84
N ARG A 142 0.35 15.71 -18.08
CA ARG A 142 1.00 14.58 -18.76
C ARG A 142 1.31 14.93 -20.20
N ILE A 143 2.40 14.36 -20.70
CA ILE A 143 2.88 14.55 -22.06
C ILE A 143 3.32 13.18 -22.59
N ALA A 144 2.89 12.85 -23.81
CA ALA A 144 3.38 11.70 -24.55
C ALA A 144 3.64 12.13 -26.00
N GLY A 145 4.92 12.20 -26.37
CA GLY A 145 5.33 12.69 -27.68
C GLY A 145 4.77 14.10 -27.96
N PRO A 146 4.02 14.30 -29.06
CA PRO A 146 3.48 15.59 -29.45
C PRO A 146 2.15 15.95 -28.76
N LEU A 147 1.59 15.12 -27.87
CA LEU A 147 0.31 15.39 -27.20
C LEU A 147 0.52 15.61 -25.70
N GLY A 148 -0.13 16.64 -25.15
CA GLY A 148 -0.23 16.87 -23.72
C GLY A 148 -1.66 17.03 -23.24
N ALA A 149 -1.88 16.75 -21.96
CA ALA A 149 -3.15 16.96 -21.27
C ALA A 149 -2.93 17.57 -19.89
N VAL A 150 -3.84 18.45 -19.51
CA VAL A 150 -3.90 19.08 -18.18
C VAL A 150 -5.30 18.96 -17.61
N ALA A 151 -5.41 18.74 -16.29
CA ALA A 151 -6.71 18.65 -15.62
C ALA A 151 -6.88 19.71 -14.54
N SER A 152 -8.08 20.29 -14.49
CA SER A 152 -8.50 21.16 -13.39
C SER A 152 -8.87 20.34 -12.15
N ALA A 153 -8.79 21.00 -11.00
CA ALA A 153 -9.29 20.51 -9.72
C ALA A 153 -9.94 21.65 -8.93
N ASN A 154 -10.76 21.29 -7.96
CA ASN A 154 -11.50 22.18 -7.06
C ASN A 154 -12.49 23.12 -7.77
N GLY A 155 -13.03 22.69 -8.91
CA GLY A 155 -13.95 23.44 -9.76
C GLY A 155 -15.33 22.80 -9.87
N LYS A 156 -16.34 23.61 -10.23
CA LYS A 156 -17.70 23.12 -10.49
C LYS A 156 -17.80 22.36 -11.82
N ASP A 157 -16.96 22.74 -12.78
CA ASP A 157 -16.89 22.16 -14.12
C ASP A 157 -15.49 21.53 -14.33
N PRO A 158 -15.22 20.34 -13.76
CA PRO A 158 -13.94 19.67 -13.94
C PRO A 158 -13.71 19.34 -15.42
N GLN A 159 -12.49 19.59 -15.89
CA GLN A 159 -12.17 19.45 -17.30
C GLN A 159 -10.74 18.97 -17.51
N VAL A 160 -10.52 18.25 -18.61
CA VAL A 160 -9.20 17.89 -19.14
C VAL A 160 -8.99 18.63 -20.45
N ALA A 161 -8.06 19.58 -20.49
CA ALA A 161 -7.70 20.28 -21.72
C ALA A 161 -6.55 19.55 -22.42
N LEU A 162 -6.72 19.32 -23.73
CA LEU A 162 -5.73 18.70 -24.61
C LEU A 162 -5.01 19.76 -25.43
N PHE A 163 -3.71 19.55 -25.66
CA PHE A 163 -2.89 20.46 -26.47
C PHE A 163 -1.79 19.71 -27.21
N ASP A 164 -1.37 20.27 -28.34
CA ASP A 164 -0.22 19.78 -29.09
C ASP A 164 1.07 20.45 -28.61
N VAL A 165 2.08 19.63 -28.36
CA VAL A 165 3.45 20.02 -28.00
C VAL A 165 4.26 20.20 -29.30
N PRO A 166 4.84 21.38 -29.56
CA PRO A 166 5.60 21.62 -30.78
C PRO A 166 6.85 20.75 -30.87
N SER A 167 7.03 20.04 -32.00
CA SER A 167 8.18 19.15 -32.20
C SER A 167 9.49 19.86 -32.54
N SER A 168 9.47 21.13 -32.97
CA SER A 168 10.70 21.90 -33.30
C SER A 168 10.48 23.34 -33.75
N LYS A 169 9.34 23.68 -34.38
CA LYS A 169 9.15 24.95 -35.13
C LYS A 169 8.23 26.00 -34.48
N GLY A 170 7.67 25.73 -33.31
CA GLY A 170 6.82 26.68 -32.59
C GLY A 170 7.15 26.67 -31.10
N ASN A 171 6.94 27.80 -30.43
CA ASN A 171 7.10 27.87 -28.98
C ASN A 171 5.75 27.94 -28.24
N THR A 172 4.65 28.09 -28.97
CA THR A 172 3.30 28.18 -28.42
C THR A 172 2.61 26.83 -28.48
N LEU A 173 2.01 26.41 -27.36
CA LEU A 173 1.18 25.20 -27.32
C LEU A 173 -0.11 25.45 -28.07
N LYS A 174 -0.54 24.49 -28.89
CA LYS A 174 -1.80 24.62 -29.64
C LYS A 174 -2.90 23.88 -28.89
N ARG A 175 -3.95 24.59 -28.47
CA ARG A 175 -5.13 23.94 -27.88
C ARG A 175 -5.77 23.01 -28.92
N ARG A 176 -6.06 21.78 -28.49
CA ARG A 176 -6.63 20.73 -29.33
C ARG A 176 -8.10 20.48 -29.03
N GLY A 177 -8.47 20.46 -27.75
CA GLY A 177 -9.83 20.17 -27.31
C GLY A 177 -9.93 20.16 -25.79
N THR A 178 -11.14 19.89 -25.31
CA THR A 178 -11.44 19.76 -23.89
C THR A 178 -12.39 18.58 -23.69
N ILE A 179 -12.14 17.79 -22.65
CA ILE A 179 -13.03 16.75 -22.18
C ILE A 179 -13.66 17.27 -20.89
N GLU A 180 -14.96 17.53 -20.92
CA GLU A 180 -15.74 17.86 -19.73
C GLU A 180 -15.95 16.59 -18.90
N LEU A 181 -15.78 16.72 -17.59
CA LEU A 181 -15.89 15.60 -16.67
C LEU A 181 -17.02 15.85 -15.67
N PRO A 182 -17.81 14.82 -15.31
CA PRO A 182 -18.83 14.96 -14.27
C PRO A 182 -18.21 15.13 -12.88
N ARG A 183 -16.92 14.76 -12.71
CA ARG A 183 -16.14 14.84 -11.47
C ARG A 183 -14.67 15.04 -11.80
N GLU A 184 -13.92 15.57 -10.84
CA GLU A 184 -12.48 15.74 -10.98
C GLU A 184 -11.76 14.42 -11.27
N ALA A 185 -10.90 14.41 -12.30
CA ALA A 185 -10.04 13.27 -12.59
C ALA A 185 -9.01 13.09 -11.48
N GLU A 186 -9.07 12.00 -10.73
CA GLU A 186 -8.10 11.65 -9.68
C GLU A 186 -6.67 11.57 -10.22
N ASP A 187 -6.51 10.97 -11.40
CA ASP A 187 -5.25 10.93 -12.15
C ASP A 187 -5.55 10.72 -13.64
N LEU A 188 -4.55 10.98 -14.47
CA LEU A 188 -4.59 10.71 -15.91
C LEU A 188 -3.20 10.31 -16.42
N ASP A 189 -3.19 9.63 -17.56
CA ASP A 189 -1.97 9.30 -18.29
C ASP A 189 -2.20 9.26 -19.80
N ILE A 190 -1.12 9.35 -20.57
CA ILE A 190 -1.15 9.35 -22.03
C ILE A 190 -0.08 8.40 -22.55
N VAL A 191 -0.39 7.63 -23.59
CA VAL A 191 0.60 6.84 -24.34
C VAL A 191 0.45 7.08 -25.83
N GLN A 192 1.57 7.24 -26.53
CA GLN A 192 1.60 7.31 -27.99
C GLN A 192 1.72 5.90 -28.58
N LEU A 193 0.83 5.56 -29.51
CA LEU A 193 0.80 4.29 -30.23
C LEU A 193 1.73 4.32 -31.44
N ALA A 194 2.15 3.14 -31.91
CA ALA A 194 3.06 2.99 -33.05
C ALA A 194 2.60 3.72 -34.32
N ASP A 195 1.29 3.84 -34.55
CA ASP A 195 0.70 4.52 -35.69
C ASP A 195 0.70 6.07 -35.57
N GLY A 196 1.12 6.60 -34.41
CA GLY A 196 1.17 8.01 -34.07
C GLY A 196 -0.09 8.56 -33.40
N THR A 197 -1.15 7.75 -33.26
CA THR A 197 -2.31 8.09 -32.43
C THR A 197 -1.97 7.96 -30.95
N HIS A 198 -2.82 8.47 -30.08
CA HIS A 198 -2.62 8.44 -28.64
C HIS A 198 -3.80 7.79 -27.95
N LEU A 199 -3.53 7.13 -26.82
CA LEU A 199 -4.53 6.78 -25.84
C LEU A 199 -4.35 7.67 -24.62
N LEU A 200 -5.45 8.20 -24.12
CA LEU A 200 -5.52 8.88 -22.84
C LEU A 200 -6.38 8.04 -21.91
N THR A 201 -5.94 7.88 -20.67
CA THR A 201 -6.76 7.32 -19.60
C THR A 201 -6.91 8.31 -18.49
N TYR A 202 -8.07 8.32 -17.85
CA TYR A 202 -8.31 9.04 -16.61
C TYR A 202 -9.24 8.21 -15.73
N CYS A 203 -9.19 8.47 -14.43
CA CYS A 203 -10.08 7.84 -13.46
C CYS A 203 -10.66 8.88 -12.52
N TYR A 204 -11.86 8.61 -12.00
CA TYR A 204 -12.41 9.33 -10.87
C TYR A 204 -13.29 8.38 -10.07
N GLY A 205 -13.24 8.47 -8.74
CA GLY A 205 -14.02 7.61 -7.86
C GLY A 205 -13.76 6.12 -8.11
N TYR A 206 -14.68 5.44 -8.78
CA TYR A 206 -14.66 3.99 -9.00
C TYR A 206 -14.54 3.59 -10.47
N GLU A 207 -14.38 4.57 -11.36
CA GLU A 207 -14.51 4.41 -12.80
C GLU A 207 -13.20 4.74 -13.50
N LEU A 208 -12.89 3.94 -14.52
CA LEU A 208 -11.71 4.08 -15.36
C LEU A 208 -12.14 4.26 -16.81
N PHE A 209 -11.69 5.35 -17.42
CA PHE A 209 -12.03 5.73 -18.79
C PHE A 209 -10.83 5.62 -19.72
N LEU A 210 -11.12 5.37 -20.98
CA LEU A 210 -10.16 5.37 -22.09
C LEU A 210 -10.67 6.28 -23.19
N VAL A 211 -9.78 7.07 -23.76
CA VAL A 211 -10.06 7.98 -24.87
C VAL A 211 -9.00 7.75 -25.94
N LYS A 212 -9.42 7.56 -27.18
CA LYS A 212 -8.52 7.47 -28.33
C LYS A 212 -8.45 8.81 -29.05
N ILE A 213 -7.23 9.26 -29.32
CA ILE A 213 -6.94 10.59 -29.83
C ILE A 213 -6.09 10.44 -31.09
N GLY A 214 -6.74 10.56 -32.25
CA GLY A 214 -6.15 10.37 -33.57
C GLY A 214 -5.93 11.70 -34.30
N LYS A 215 -6.64 11.92 -35.41
CA LYS A 215 -6.88 13.28 -35.92
C LYS A 215 -7.99 13.93 -35.10
N ASP A 216 -9.09 13.21 -35.01
CA ASP A 216 -10.23 13.51 -34.16
C ASP A 216 -10.06 12.89 -32.77
N GLN A 217 -10.84 13.40 -31.82
CA GLN A 217 -10.95 12.87 -30.47
C GLN A 217 -12.20 11.98 -30.42
N GLU A 218 -12.03 10.70 -30.07
CA GLU A 218 -13.16 9.79 -29.83
C GLU A 218 -13.82 10.10 -28.47
N GLU A 219 -15.08 9.68 -28.30
CA GLU A 219 -15.78 9.87 -27.02
C GLU A 219 -15.15 9.04 -25.89
N PRO A 220 -15.17 9.52 -24.63
CA PRO A 220 -14.64 8.74 -23.52
C PRO A 220 -15.41 7.43 -23.28
N GLN A 221 -14.70 6.32 -23.34
CA GLN A 221 -15.23 4.98 -23.08
C GLN A 221 -15.00 4.58 -21.62
N LEU A 222 -16.07 4.25 -20.89
CA LEU A 222 -15.96 3.61 -19.57
C LEU A 222 -15.50 2.16 -19.73
N ILE A 223 -14.21 1.90 -19.50
CA ILE A 223 -13.61 0.58 -19.69
C ILE A 223 -13.69 -0.30 -18.45
N TYR A 224 -13.80 0.27 -17.26
CA TYR A 224 -13.94 -0.51 -16.02
C TYR A 224 -14.62 0.30 -14.91
N SER A 225 -15.43 -0.37 -14.10
CA SER A 225 -16.00 0.19 -12.86
C SER A 225 -15.86 -0.85 -11.76
N ILE A 226 -15.39 -0.44 -10.59
CA ILE A 226 -15.28 -1.32 -9.42
C ILE A 226 -16.71 -1.66 -8.96
N PRO A 227 -17.09 -2.94 -8.77
CA PRO A 227 -18.46 -3.31 -8.38
C PRO A 227 -18.96 -2.60 -7.10
N ALA A 228 -20.24 -2.27 -7.06
CA ALA A 228 -20.82 -1.47 -5.97
C ALA A 228 -21.07 -2.26 -4.67
N ASP A 229 -21.17 -3.59 -4.79
CA ASP A 229 -21.39 -4.57 -3.75
C ASP A 229 -20.13 -4.94 -2.95
N GLU A 230 -18.96 -4.47 -3.38
CA GLU A 230 -17.69 -4.78 -2.71
C GLU A 230 -17.58 -4.07 -1.34
N SER A 231 -17.55 -4.84 -0.25
CA SER A 231 -17.23 -4.31 1.08
C SER A 231 -15.83 -3.68 1.07
N ASN A 232 -15.68 -2.47 1.60
CA ASN A 232 -14.45 -1.67 1.48
C ASN A 232 -14.06 -1.33 0.02
N ARG A 233 -15.04 -1.08 -0.85
CA ARG A 233 -14.85 -0.69 -2.26
C ARG A 233 -13.67 0.29 -2.47
N PRO A 234 -12.59 -0.13 -3.16
CA PRO A 234 -11.46 0.73 -3.42
C PRO A 234 -11.83 1.90 -4.35
N LYS A 235 -11.26 3.08 -4.12
CA LYS A 235 -11.40 4.26 -5.00
C LYS A 235 -10.12 4.48 -5.79
N PHE A 236 -10.20 4.56 -7.11
CA PHE A 236 -9.04 4.85 -7.94
C PHE A 236 -8.38 6.17 -7.52
N ARG A 237 -7.06 6.14 -7.42
CA ARG A 237 -6.24 7.29 -7.07
C ARG A 237 -5.17 7.59 -8.10
N PHE A 238 -4.61 6.55 -8.72
CA PHE A 238 -3.58 6.68 -9.75
C PHE A 238 -3.84 5.75 -10.94
N ALA A 239 -3.43 6.16 -12.12
CA ALA A 239 -3.51 5.36 -13.35
C ALA A 239 -2.30 5.63 -14.26
N ARG A 240 -1.60 4.59 -14.71
CA ARG A 240 -0.47 4.67 -15.66
C ARG A 240 -0.58 3.62 -16.74
N PHE A 241 -0.23 3.97 -17.97
CA PHE A 241 -0.11 2.98 -19.04
C PHE A 241 1.10 2.07 -18.81
N ILE A 242 0.90 0.77 -19.06
CA ILE A 242 1.96 -0.21 -19.28
C ILE A 242 1.91 -0.53 -20.77
N GLY A 243 2.51 0.36 -21.56
CA GLY A 243 2.43 0.33 -23.00
C GLY A 243 0.98 0.40 -23.54
N PRO A 244 0.75 -0.09 -24.76
CA PRO A 244 -0.52 0.11 -25.46
C PRO A 244 -1.62 -0.90 -25.10
N GLU A 245 -1.32 -1.93 -24.30
CA GLU A 245 -2.28 -3.01 -24.00
C GLU A 245 -2.76 -3.04 -22.54
N PHE A 246 -2.11 -2.31 -21.64
CA PHE A 246 -2.38 -2.41 -20.22
C PHE A 246 -2.39 -1.06 -19.52
N ILE A 247 -3.20 -0.97 -18.46
CA ILE A 247 -3.19 0.14 -17.50
C ILE A 247 -2.94 -0.45 -16.12
N LEU A 248 -2.03 0.14 -15.37
CA LEU A 248 -1.83 -0.12 -13.95
C LEU A 248 -2.48 0.99 -13.15
N THR A 249 -3.32 0.64 -12.18
CA THR A 249 -3.93 1.59 -11.26
C THR A 249 -3.58 1.28 -9.82
N VAL A 250 -3.66 2.30 -8.98
CA VAL A 250 -3.64 2.18 -7.53
C VAL A 250 -4.93 2.76 -7.00
N ALA A 251 -5.61 2.02 -6.13
CA ALA A 251 -6.88 2.40 -5.56
C ALA A 251 -6.87 2.30 -4.02
N ASN A 252 -7.42 3.30 -3.35
CA ASN A 252 -7.45 3.42 -1.88
C ASN A 252 -8.70 2.75 -1.31
N ILE A 253 -8.50 1.85 -0.35
CA ILE A 253 -9.53 1.11 0.40
C ILE A 253 -9.87 1.92 1.67
N GLY A 254 -10.46 3.10 1.51
CA GLY A 254 -10.63 4.04 2.63
C GLY A 254 -9.28 4.27 3.35
N ARG A 255 -9.25 4.28 4.69
CA ARG A 255 -7.99 4.30 5.47
C ARG A 255 -7.38 2.90 5.69
N ASN A 256 -8.03 1.84 5.19
CA ASN A 256 -7.68 0.45 5.46
C ASN A 256 -6.59 -0.10 4.54
N GLY A 257 -6.07 0.71 3.62
CA GLY A 257 -4.95 0.36 2.74
C GLY A 257 -5.19 0.81 1.31
N ALA A 258 -4.44 0.19 0.41
CA ALA A 258 -4.58 0.39 -1.03
C ALA A 258 -4.33 -0.92 -1.78
N VAL A 259 -4.81 -0.98 -3.01
CA VAL A 259 -4.68 -2.12 -3.91
C VAL A 259 -4.15 -1.64 -5.25
N VAL A 260 -3.28 -2.44 -5.85
CA VAL A 260 -2.77 -2.26 -7.20
C VAL A 260 -3.53 -3.19 -8.13
N HIS A 261 -4.04 -2.66 -9.24
CA HIS A 261 -4.68 -3.46 -10.29
C HIS A 261 -3.99 -3.25 -11.63
N GLY A 262 -3.71 -4.32 -12.35
CA GLY A 262 -3.30 -4.27 -13.76
C GLY A 262 -4.47 -4.71 -14.62
N PHE A 263 -4.94 -3.83 -15.50
CA PHE A 263 -6.02 -4.08 -16.44
C PHE A 263 -5.48 -4.28 -17.85
N ARG A 264 -5.97 -5.29 -18.55
CA ARG A 264 -5.83 -5.40 -19.99
C ARG A 264 -6.90 -4.57 -20.68
N LEU A 265 -6.47 -3.71 -21.59
CA LEU A 265 -7.35 -2.86 -22.39
C LEU A 265 -8.27 -3.67 -23.32
N PRO A 266 -9.48 -3.18 -23.59
CA PRO A 266 -10.39 -3.82 -24.53
C PRO A 266 -9.79 -3.86 -25.94
N LYS A 267 -9.96 -4.99 -26.63
CA LYS A 267 -9.67 -5.13 -28.07
C LYS A 267 -10.94 -4.87 -28.89
N ALA A 268 -10.79 -4.80 -30.21
CA ALA A 268 -11.95 -4.72 -31.12
C ALA A 268 -12.98 -5.81 -30.78
N GLY A 269 -14.24 -5.41 -30.62
CA GLY A 269 -15.34 -6.29 -30.19
C GLY A 269 -15.44 -6.53 -28.66
N GLN A 270 -14.61 -5.87 -27.85
CA GLN A 270 -14.71 -5.89 -26.38
C GLN A 270 -15.00 -4.48 -25.87
N GLU A 271 -15.94 -4.36 -24.95
CA GLU A 271 -16.30 -3.05 -24.38
C GLU A 271 -15.56 -2.73 -23.07
N LYS A 272 -15.20 -3.77 -22.30
CA LYS A 272 -14.64 -3.63 -20.96
C LYS A 272 -13.22 -4.18 -20.90
N ALA A 273 -12.40 -3.51 -20.09
CA ALA A 273 -11.09 -3.98 -19.68
C ALA A 273 -11.22 -5.21 -18.76
N ARG A 274 -10.19 -6.05 -18.77
CA ARG A 274 -10.14 -7.27 -17.95
C ARG A 274 -9.05 -7.14 -16.89
N LEU A 275 -9.36 -7.50 -15.66
CA LEU A 275 -8.35 -7.55 -14.59
C LEU A 275 -7.33 -8.66 -14.90
N ALA A 276 -6.06 -8.28 -15.07
CA ALA A 276 -4.96 -9.18 -15.40
C ALA A 276 -4.14 -9.57 -14.16
N VAL A 277 -3.88 -8.61 -13.26
CA VAL A 277 -3.14 -8.82 -12.01
C VAL A 277 -3.70 -7.92 -10.91
N SER A 278 -3.59 -8.35 -9.66
CA SER A 278 -4.01 -7.57 -8.49
C SER A 278 -3.10 -7.87 -7.30
N ALA A 279 -2.77 -6.85 -6.51
CA ALA A 279 -2.01 -7.02 -5.27
C ALA A 279 -2.39 -5.96 -4.24
N LYS A 280 -2.72 -6.41 -3.02
CA LYS A 280 -2.99 -5.51 -1.89
C LYS A 280 -1.68 -5.04 -1.26
N LEU A 281 -1.61 -3.77 -0.89
CA LEU A 281 -0.50 -3.21 -0.13
C LEU A 281 -0.64 -3.62 1.35
N GLY A 282 0.43 -4.14 1.95
CA GLY A 282 0.40 -4.78 3.27
C GLY A 282 0.13 -3.88 4.49
N ARG A 283 -0.13 -2.58 4.33
CA ARG A 283 -0.36 -1.63 5.44
C ARG A 283 -1.70 -0.89 5.30
N LYS A 284 -2.31 -0.57 6.46
CA LYS A 284 -3.58 0.17 6.58
C LYS A 284 -3.38 1.69 6.45
N THR A 285 -2.90 2.13 5.29
CA THR A 285 -2.75 3.55 4.98
C THR A 285 -3.02 3.79 3.50
N GLN A 286 -3.50 4.97 3.17
CA GLN A 286 -3.77 5.38 1.79
C GLN A 286 -2.48 5.62 1.00
N ALA A 287 -2.57 5.44 -0.32
CA ALA A 287 -1.55 5.87 -1.26
C ALA A 287 -1.66 7.38 -1.51
N THR A 288 -0.52 8.10 -1.42
CA THR A 288 -0.44 9.56 -1.54
C THR A 288 0.33 10.02 -2.77
N ALA A 289 1.29 9.23 -3.25
CA ALA A 289 2.02 9.45 -4.50
C ALA A 289 2.38 8.12 -5.18
N PHE A 290 2.59 8.16 -6.50
CA PHE A 290 2.83 6.97 -7.31
C PHE A 290 3.81 7.21 -8.45
N ALA A 291 4.78 6.29 -8.61
CA ALA A 291 5.74 6.28 -9.71
C ALA A 291 5.87 4.86 -10.28
N LEU A 292 6.10 4.78 -11.60
CA LEU A 292 6.24 3.53 -12.36
C LEU A 292 7.29 3.74 -13.45
N THR A 293 8.17 2.77 -13.66
CA THR A 293 9.14 2.77 -14.77
C THR A 293 9.44 1.36 -15.25
N SER A 294 9.90 1.23 -16.50
CA SER A 294 10.37 -0.03 -17.08
C SER A 294 11.90 -0.12 -16.99
N LEU A 295 12.42 -1.31 -16.69
CA LEU A 295 13.87 -1.57 -16.71
C LEU A 295 14.41 -1.97 -18.10
N THR A 296 13.53 -2.12 -19.08
CA THR A 296 13.90 -2.28 -20.48
C THR A 296 13.16 -1.22 -21.30
N PRO A 297 13.86 -0.38 -22.06
CA PRO A 297 13.23 0.54 -23.00
C PRO A 297 12.36 -0.23 -24.01
N PRO A 298 11.14 0.25 -24.31
CA PRO A 298 10.35 -0.36 -25.38
C PRO A 298 10.97 -0.07 -26.75
N THR A 299 10.57 -0.85 -27.75
CA THR A 299 10.84 -0.50 -29.15
C THR A 299 9.86 0.58 -29.57
N TYR A 300 10.39 1.66 -30.13
CA TYR A 300 9.60 2.78 -30.64
C TYR A 300 9.48 2.69 -32.16
N SER A 301 8.30 3.05 -32.68
CA SER A 301 8.08 3.22 -34.11
C SER A 301 8.80 4.48 -34.62
N PRO A 302 8.96 4.64 -35.95
CA PRO A 302 9.50 5.87 -36.53
C PRO A 302 8.73 7.15 -36.17
N LYS A 303 7.48 7.01 -35.71
CA LYS A 303 6.62 8.11 -35.26
C LYS A 303 6.78 8.43 -33.76
N GLY A 304 7.63 7.71 -33.04
CA GLY A 304 7.92 7.89 -31.61
C GLY A 304 6.98 7.14 -30.66
N GLY A 305 5.97 6.44 -31.18
CA GLY A 305 5.05 5.66 -30.35
C GLY A 305 5.57 4.27 -30.00
N ILE A 306 5.01 3.64 -28.97
CA ILE A 306 5.42 2.30 -28.53
C ILE A 306 4.94 1.24 -29.53
N GLU A 307 5.89 0.52 -30.11
CA GLU A 307 5.64 -0.62 -31.00
C GLU A 307 5.57 -1.94 -30.24
N SER A 308 6.53 -2.19 -29.34
CA SER A 308 6.50 -3.36 -28.48
C SER A 308 7.24 -3.12 -27.16
N LEU A 309 6.74 -3.69 -26.07
CA LEU A 309 7.38 -3.61 -24.74
C LEU A 309 8.49 -4.65 -24.53
N GLY A 310 8.43 -5.79 -25.24
CA GLY A 310 9.31 -6.92 -24.99
C GLY A 310 9.15 -7.54 -23.59
N ASP A 311 10.08 -8.40 -23.21
CA ASP A 311 10.15 -8.94 -21.84
C ASP A 311 10.82 -7.92 -20.93
N THR A 312 10.12 -7.45 -19.91
CA THR A 312 10.63 -6.40 -19.02
C THR A 312 10.08 -6.51 -17.60
N GLN A 313 10.89 -6.07 -16.63
CA GLN A 313 10.43 -5.83 -15.27
C GLN A 313 10.11 -4.34 -15.11
N PHE A 314 8.89 -4.05 -14.69
CA PHE A 314 8.48 -2.75 -14.19
C PHE A 314 8.79 -2.66 -12.70
N VAL A 315 9.32 -1.51 -12.28
CA VAL A 315 9.46 -1.15 -10.87
C VAL A 315 8.46 -0.06 -10.58
N MET A 316 7.74 -0.21 -9.47
CA MET A 316 6.76 0.76 -9.03
C MET A 316 6.99 1.14 -7.59
N ALA A 317 6.75 2.41 -7.28
CA ALA A 317 6.82 2.96 -5.95
C ALA A 317 5.46 3.56 -5.58
N VAL A 318 4.95 3.21 -4.41
CA VAL A 318 3.71 3.76 -3.85
C VAL A 318 4.03 4.40 -2.50
N ALA A 319 3.96 5.72 -2.44
CA ALA A 319 4.07 6.44 -1.19
C ALA A 319 2.77 6.31 -0.39
N ARG A 320 2.90 6.21 0.93
CA ARG A 320 1.79 5.98 1.85
C ARG A 320 1.62 7.15 2.81
N GLY A 321 0.41 7.28 3.36
CA GLY A 321 0.07 8.33 4.33
C GLY A 321 0.88 8.30 5.64
N ASP A 322 1.61 7.22 5.93
CA ASP A 322 2.60 7.16 7.03
C ASP A 322 4.00 7.65 6.63
N GLY A 323 4.16 8.23 5.43
CA GLY A 323 5.46 8.68 4.91
C GLY A 323 6.37 7.55 4.43
N SER A 324 5.92 6.28 4.46
CA SER A 324 6.67 5.14 3.95
C SER A 324 6.46 4.94 2.44
N ILE A 325 7.41 4.26 1.78
CA ILE A 325 7.33 3.94 0.35
C ILE A 325 7.32 2.43 0.16
N SER A 326 6.23 1.89 -0.41
CA SER A 326 6.18 0.50 -0.87
C SER A 326 6.80 0.39 -2.25
N LEU A 327 7.84 -0.42 -2.39
CA LEU A 327 8.38 -0.82 -3.68
C LEU A 327 7.83 -2.17 -4.08
N MET A 328 7.38 -2.29 -5.32
CA MET A 328 6.89 -3.52 -5.91
C MET A 328 7.50 -3.69 -7.30
N SER A 329 7.53 -4.92 -7.78
CA SER A 329 7.89 -5.23 -9.16
C SER A 329 6.70 -5.87 -9.87
N LEU A 330 6.66 -5.69 -11.19
CA LEU A 330 5.71 -6.34 -12.07
C LEU A 330 6.47 -6.82 -13.31
N THR A 331 6.18 -8.02 -13.80
CA THR A 331 6.81 -8.55 -15.02
C THR A 331 5.83 -8.49 -16.18
N HIS A 332 6.27 -7.90 -17.29
CA HIS A 332 5.61 -8.03 -18.59
C HIS A 332 6.34 -9.09 -19.41
N VAL A 333 5.59 -10.05 -19.94
CA VAL A 333 6.11 -11.11 -20.82
C VAL A 333 5.45 -10.97 -22.18
N ALA A 334 6.26 -10.79 -23.20
CA ALA A 334 5.85 -10.70 -24.59
C ALA A 334 5.82 -12.09 -25.24
N SER A 335 4.66 -12.47 -25.78
CA SER A 335 4.49 -13.74 -26.51
C SER A 335 3.88 -13.48 -27.89
N SER A 336 4.02 -14.45 -28.80
CA SER A 336 3.45 -14.36 -30.14
C SER A 336 1.92 -14.46 -30.13
N ALA A 337 1.36 -15.12 -29.12
CA ALA A 337 -0.09 -15.25 -28.95
C ALA A 337 -0.67 -14.09 -28.14
N ILE A 338 -0.12 -13.84 -26.95
CA ILE A 338 -0.68 -12.87 -26.01
C ILE A 338 0.38 -12.36 -25.03
N ASN A 339 0.48 -11.03 -24.88
CA ASN A 339 1.31 -10.43 -23.85
C ASN A 339 0.64 -10.60 -22.48
N ILE A 340 1.40 -10.80 -21.41
CA ILE A 340 0.84 -11.02 -20.07
C ILE A 340 1.56 -10.18 -19.02
N LEU A 341 0.79 -9.77 -18.01
CA LEU A 341 1.31 -9.22 -16.77
C LEU A 341 1.36 -10.33 -15.72
N THR A 342 2.48 -10.47 -15.02
CA THR A 342 2.69 -11.49 -14.01
C THR A 342 3.66 -10.99 -12.93
N LYS A 343 3.77 -11.73 -11.83
CA LYS A 343 4.71 -11.44 -10.73
C LYS A 343 4.59 -10.02 -10.16
N LEU A 344 3.35 -9.56 -9.93
CA LEU A 344 3.09 -8.32 -9.19
C LEU A 344 3.37 -8.54 -7.71
N TYR A 345 4.63 -8.36 -7.30
CA TYR A 345 5.14 -8.77 -5.99
C TYR A 345 5.84 -7.62 -5.25
N PRO A 346 5.76 -7.57 -3.91
CA PRO A 346 6.50 -6.60 -3.11
C PRO A 346 8.01 -6.85 -3.19
N LEU A 347 8.79 -5.79 -3.36
CA LEU A 347 10.24 -5.80 -3.25
C LEU A 347 10.65 -5.52 -1.80
N THR A 348 10.31 -4.34 -1.30
CA THR A 348 10.57 -3.91 0.07
C THR A 348 9.70 -2.71 0.42
N THR A 349 9.77 -2.27 1.67
CA THR A 349 9.22 -0.99 2.11
C THR A 349 10.32 -0.13 2.70
N LEU A 350 10.42 1.11 2.24
CA LEU A 350 11.26 2.15 2.81
C LEU A 350 10.49 2.85 3.93
N GLN A 351 10.99 2.78 5.16
CA GLN A 351 10.42 3.46 6.33
C GLN A 351 11.09 4.81 6.54
N ASP A 352 10.42 5.77 7.18
CA ASP A 352 11.04 6.99 7.68
C ASP A 352 11.88 7.76 6.66
N VAL A 353 11.52 7.71 5.37
CA VAL A 353 12.28 8.38 4.30
C VAL A 353 12.38 9.88 4.56
N HIS A 354 11.29 10.50 5.04
CA HIS A 354 11.21 11.91 5.37
C HIS A 354 10.75 12.17 6.82
N GLY A 355 11.07 11.28 7.76
CA GLY A 355 10.73 11.44 9.19
C GLY A 355 9.23 11.71 9.43
N ASN A 356 8.36 10.81 8.94
CA ASN A 356 6.89 10.87 8.98
C ASN A 356 6.21 11.99 8.15
N SER A 357 6.97 12.80 7.42
CA SER A 357 6.36 13.80 6.52
C SER A 357 5.66 13.13 5.34
N GLU A 358 4.45 13.58 5.04
CA GLU A 358 3.69 13.08 3.89
C GLU A 358 4.42 13.41 2.57
N ILE A 359 4.55 12.38 1.73
CA ILE A 359 5.13 12.49 0.39
C ILE A 359 4.07 13.01 -0.56
N THR A 360 4.35 14.17 -1.15
CA THR A 360 3.46 14.89 -2.09
C THR A 360 3.77 14.58 -3.55
N GLY A 361 5.03 14.26 -3.86
CA GLY A 361 5.47 13.95 -5.22
C GLY A 361 6.54 12.88 -5.22
N MET A 362 6.54 12.06 -6.27
CA MET A 362 7.50 10.99 -6.44
C MET A 362 7.69 10.66 -7.92
N ALA A 363 8.92 10.38 -8.34
CA ALA A 363 9.24 9.97 -9.70
C ALA A 363 10.35 8.91 -9.71
N LEU A 364 10.28 7.99 -10.66
CA LEU A 364 11.35 7.03 -10.96
C LEU A 364 12.06 7.50 -12.23
N SER A 365 13.37 7.33 -12.28
CA SER A 365 14.13 7.63 -13.49
C SER A 365 13.78 6.67 -14.62
N THR A 366 13.98 7.11 -15.86
CA THR A 366 14.08 6.19 -16.99
C THR A 366 15.40 5.43 -16.86
N PHE A 367 15.39 4.14 -17.16
CA PHE A 367 16.61 3.33 -17.16
C PHE A 367 17.03 3.06 -18.60
N SER A 368 18.25 3.49 -18.94
CA SER A 368 18.91 3.18 -20.21
C SER A 368 20.13 2.31 -19.92
N ALA A 369 20.18 1.14 -20.55
CA ALA A 369 21.33 0.25 -20.43
C ALA A 369 22.61 0.96 -20.93
N PRO A 370 23.75 0.82 -20.23
CA PRO A 370 25.02 1.36 -20.70
C PRO A 370 25.35 0.85 -22.11
N THR A 371 25.66 1.77 -23.03
CA THR A 371 26.04 1.46 -24.42
C THR A 371 27.47 0.95 -24.55
N LYS A 372 28.35 1.34 -23.60
CA LYS A 372 29.69 0.77 -23.47
C LYS A 372 29.58 -0.57 -22.75
N LYS A 373 30.42 -1.56 -23.10
CA LYS A 373 30.54 -2.81 -22.34
C LYS A 373 30.72 -2.42 -20.87
N ALA A 374 29.70 -2.66 -20.05
CA ALA A 374 29.76 -2.37 -18.62
C ALA A 374 31.04 -3.01 -18.07
N THR A 375 31.82 -2.24 -17.33
CA THR A 375 33.02 -2.77 -16.69
C THR A 375 32.57 -3.88 -15.75
N ALA A 376 33.22 -5.06 -15.81
CA ALA A 376 32.84 -6.18 -14.97
C ALA A 376 32.83 -5.75 -13.49
N GLY A 377 31.66 -5.80 -12.84
CA GLY A 377 31.47 -5.39 -11.44
C GLY A 377 30.76 -4.05 -11.22
N GLU A 378 30.50 -3.25 -12.25
CA GLU A 378 29.80 -1.97 -12.11
C GLU A 378 28.29 -2.18 -11.83
N THR A 379 27.84 -1.79 -10.63
CA THR A 379 26.42 -1.88 -10.27
C THR A 379 25.67 -0.71 -10.87
N GLN A 380 24.64 -1.01 -11.65
CA GLN A 380 23.72 0.00 -12.20
C GLN A 380 22.60 0.28 -11.20
N TYR A 381 22.04 1.49 -11.23
CA TYR A 381 21.00 1.90 -10.29
C TYR A 381 19.80 2.48 -11.04
N LEU A 382 18.61 2.12 -10.56
CA LEU A 382 17.39 2.87 -10.82
C LEU A 382 17.22 3.91 -9.73
N LYS A 383 16.95 5.17 -10.09
CA LYS A 383 16.82 6.25 -9.13
C LYS A 383 15.36 6.54 -8.83
N LEU A 384 15.03 6.67 -7.55
CA LEU A 384 13.73 7.12 -7.05
C LEU A 384 13.91 8.46 -6.36
N VAL A 385 13.14 9.47 -6.74
CA VAL A 385 13.10 10.75 -6.03
C VAL A 385 11.74 10.93 -5.38
N SER A 386 11.74 11.37 -4.11
CA SER A 386 10.53 11.73 -3.36
C SER A 386 10.68 13.11 -2.73
N VAL A 387 9.56 13.85 -2.70
CA VAL A 387 9.48 15.22 -2.19
C VAL A 387 8.30 15.38 -1.23
N THR A 388 8.38 16.36 -0.35
CA THR A 388 7.37 16.59 0.70
C THR A 388 7.05 18.07 0.90
N MET A 389 5.92 18.34 1.56
CA MET A 389 5.58 19.67 2.07
C MET A 389 6.61 20.23 3.06
N SER A 390 7.30 19.34 3.77
CA SER A 390 8.32 19.69 4.76
C SER A 390 9.65 20.18 4.15
N LYS A 391 9.68 20.40 2.84
CA LYS A 391 10.84 20.88 2.05
C LYS A 391 11.96 19.84 1.89
N SER A 392 11.71 18.60 2.29
CA SER A 392 12.69 17.51 2.18
C SER A 392 12.63 16.84 0.82
N ILE A 393 13.80 16.58 0.24
CA ILE A 393 14.01 15.87 -1.01
C ILE A 393 14.93 14.68 -0.72
N ALA A 394 14.53 13.49 -1.16
CA ALA A 394 15.32 12.28 -0.99
C ALA A 394 15.48 11.56 -2.34
N LEU A 395 16.68 11.07 -2.61
CA LEU A 395 17.04 10.27 -3.78
C LEU A 395 17.49 8.89 -3.30
N GLN A 396 16.74 7.83 -3.63
CA GLN A 396 17.13 6.46 -3.37
C GLN A 396 17.70 5.80 -4.63
N SER A 397 18.83 5.12 -4.48
CA SER A 397 19.49 4.40 -5.58
C SER A 397 19.23 2.89 -5.46
N ILE A 398 18.28 2.38 -6.25
CA ILE A 398 17.85 0.97 -6.25
C ILE A 398 18.80 0.15 -7.13
N PRO A 399 19.59 -0.79 -6.57
CA PRO A 399 20.58 -1.54 -7.34
C PRO A 399 19.92 -2.52 -8.32
N LEU A 400 20.51 -2.63 -9.51
CA LEU A 400 20.10 -3.53 -10.58
C LEU A 400 21.13 -4.63 -10.82
N LYS A 401 20.69 -5.76 -11.36
CA LYS A 401 21.53 -6.86 -11.82
C LYS A 401 21.19 -7.23 -13.25
N GLN A 402 22.19 -7.70 -13.99
CA GLN A 402 22.02 -8.24 -15.32
C GLN A 402 21.50 -9.69 -15.24
N VAL A 403 20.54 -10.03 -16.09
CA VAL A 403 19.99 -11.38 -16.23
C VAL A 403 19.88 -11.72 -17.71
N VAL A 404 20.28 -12.93 -18.05
CA VAL A 404 19.99 -13.57 -19.34
C VAL A 404 18.96 -14.65 -19.05
N ASP A 405 17.80 -14.58 -19.71
CA ASP A 405 16.75 -15.58 -19.47
C ASP A 405 17.20 -16.95 -20.00
N ALA A 406 17.26 -17.94 -19.09
CA ALA A 406 17.82 -19.26 -19.36
C ALA A 406 16.96 -20.12 -20.32
N THR A 407 15.67 -19.80 -20.48
CA THR A 407 14.75 -20.57 -21.33
C THR A 407 14.72 -20.02 -22.76
N PRO A 408 15.27 -20.74 -23.76
CA PRO A 408 15.15 -20.35 -25.15
C PRO A 408 13.68 -20.40 -25.59
N ARG A 409 13.23 -19.42 -26.37
CA ARG A 409 11.84 -19.35 -26.88
C ARG A 409 11.54 -20.52 -27.84
N ASN A 410 12.58 -21.08 -28.46
CA ASN A 410 12.63 -22.31 -29.24
C ASN A 410 14.11 -22.76 -29.36
N LYS A 411 14.39 -24.04 -29.64
CA LYS A 411 15.75 -24.60 -29.83
C LYS A 411 16.58 -23.85 -30.89
N ASN A 412 15.92 -23.24 -31.88
CA ASN A 412 16.57 -22.49 -32.98
C ASN A 412 16.46 -20.97 -32.83
N ALA A 413 15.94 -20.46 -31.71
CA ALA A 413 15.82 -19.02 -31.50
C ALA A 413 17.19 -18.41 -31.14
N PRO A 414 17.47 -17.15 -31.55
CA PRO A 414 18.67 -16.46 -31.10
C PRO A 414 18.70 -16.36 -29.56
N PRO A 415 19.90 -16.25 -28.95
CA PRO A 415 20.04 -16.06 -27.51
C PRO A 415 19.19 -14.90 -27.00
N ARG A 416 18.58 -15.06 -25.83
CA ARG A 416 17.77 -14.00 -25.21
C ARG A 416 18.65 -12.77 -24.96
N PRO A 417 18.15 -11.56 -25.25
CA PRO A 417 18.89 -10.34 -24.97
C PRO A 417 19.15 -10.21 -23.46
N LEU A 418 20.29 -9.62 -23.12
CA LEU A 418 20.62 -9.22 -21.77
C LEU A 418 19.58 -8.20 -21.29
N ARG A 419 18.98 -8.42 -20.11
CA ARG A 419 18.06 -7.45 -19.49
C ARG A 419 18.46 -7.15 -18.06
N TYR A 420 17.98 -6.01 -17.55
CA TYR A 420 18.19 -5.61 -16.17
C TYR A 420 16.94 -5.91 -15.34
N VAL A 421 17.19 -6.35 -14.11
CA VAL A 421 16.16 -6.52 -13.08
C VAL A 421 16.68 -5.94 -11.77
N THR A 422 15.79 -5.71 -10.80
CA THR A 422 16.19 -5.34 -9.45
C THR A 422 17.12 -6.39 -8.85
N LYS A 423 18.20 -5.93 -8.20
CA LYS A 423 19.14 -6.83 -7.51
C LYS A 423 18.46 -7.50 -6.31
N LEU A 424 17.61 -6.75 -5.62
CA LEU A 424 16.72 -7.28 -4.59
C LEU A 424 15.63 -8.14 -5.24
N ASP A 425 15.50 -9.37 -4.77
CA ASP A 425 14.49 -10.30 -5.26
C ASP A 425 13.11 -9.95 -4.68
N ALA A 426 12.10 -9.98 -5.55
CA ALA A 426 10.73 -9.75 -5.13
C ALA A 426 10.23 -10.94 -4.30
N LYS A 427 9.56 -10.64 -3.19
CA LYS A 427 9.02 -11.67 -2.29
C LYS A 427 7.67 -12.12 -2.83
N GLU A 428 7.59 -13.37 -3.28
CA GLU A 428 6.31 -13.95 -3.64
C GLU A 428 5.40 -13.98 -2.38
N PRO A 429 4.14 -13.55 -2.49
CA PRO A 429 3.20 -13.70 -1.39
C PRO A 429 3.08 -15.18 -1.05
N THR A 430 3.16 -15.52 0.24
CA THR A 430 2.90 -16.89 0.68
C THR A 430 1.47 -17.25 0.29
N THR A 431 1.31 -18.14 -0.68
CA THR A 431 -0.02 -18.57 -1.08
C THR A 431 -0.67 -19.39 0.03
N ALA A 432 -1.99 -19.33 0.16
CA ALA A 432 -2.73 -20.15 1.12
C ALA A 432 -2.38 -21.64 0.96
N ARG A 433 -2.15 -22.11 -0.27
CA ARG A 433 -1.71 -23.49 -0.54
C ARG A 433 -0.34 -23.81 0.06
N THR A 434 0.63 -22.92 -0.06
CA THR A 434 1.96 -23.10 0.54
C THR A 434 1.87 -23.08 2.07
N ALA A 435 1.08 -22.16 2.63
CA ALA A 435 0.86 -22.08 4.06
C ALA A 435 0.16 -23.34 4.60
N ILE A 436 -0.90 -23.80 3.94
CA ILE A 436 -1.61 -25.04 4.27
C ILE A 436 -0.67 -26.23 4.14
N SER A 437 0.11 -26.34 3.05
CA SER A 437 1.05 -27.45 2.89
C SER A 437 2.13 -27.47 3.97
N LEU A 438 2.67 -26.31 4.36
CA LEU A 438 3.65 -26.20 5.43
C LEU A 438 3.02 -26.57 6.78
N PHE A 439 1.82 -26.07 7.05
CA PHE A 439 1.06 -26.40 8.26
C PHE A 439 0.74 -27.89 8.33
N SER A 440 0.23 -28.50 7.25
CA SER A 440 0.00 -29.94 7.14
C SER A 440 1.26 -30.74 7.39
N PHE A 441 2.41 -30.30 6.87
CA PHE A 441 3.69 -30.97 7.11
C PHE A 441 4.10 -30.89 8.59
N VAL A 442 3.96 -29.72 9.22
CA VAL A 442 4.25 -29.54 10.65
C VAL A 442 3.32 -30.39 11.52
N VAL A 443 2.02 -30.43 11.22
CA VAL A 443 1.04 -31.27 11.92
C VAL A 443 1.38 -32.75 11.77
N LEU A 444 1.74 -33.20 10.56
CA LEU A 444 2.17 -34.59 10.33
C LEU A 444 3.45 -34.91 11.10
N LEU A 445 4.42 -34.01 11.14
CA LEU A 445 5.65 -34.19 11.92
C LEU A 445 5.36 -34.31 13.41
N LEU A 446 4.50 -33.43 13.96
CA LEU A 446 4.07 -33.49 15.36
C LEU A 446 3.32 -34.79 15.68
N ALA A 447 2.47 -35.25 14.76
CA ALA A 447 1.77 -36.53 14.90
C ALA A 447 2.75 -37.72 14.91
N LEU A 448 3.77 -37.73 14.05
CA LEU A 448 4.81 -38.76 14.04
C LEU A 448 5.65 -38.75 15.32
N ILE A 449 6.00 -37.56 15.84
CA ILE A 449 6.71 -37.41 17.10
C ILE A 449 5.83 -37.90 18.27
N GLY A 450 4.58 -37.47 18.34
CA GLY A 450 3.63 -37.91 19.37
C GLY A 450 3.41 -39.41 19.35
N GLN A 451 3.21 -39.99 18.16
CA GLN A 451 3.08 -41.45 17.99
C GLN A 451 4.34 -42.18 18.46
N SER A 452 5.54 -41.66 18.14
CA SER A 452 6.80 -42.24 18.60
C SER A 452 6.94 -42.21 20.13
N ILE A 453 6.52 -41.10 20.76
CA ILE A 453 6.51 -40.94 22.21
C ILE A 453 5.54 -41.93 22.87
N LEU A 454 4.31 -42.06 22.37
CA LEU A 454 3.32 -43.01 22.88
C LEU A 454 3.78 -44.47 22.77
N GLU A 455 4.45 -44.83 21.67
CA GLU A 455 5.03 -46.17 21.48
C GLU A 455 6.23 -46.45 22.41
N ILE A 456 7.04 -45.42 22.73
CA ILE A 456 8.13 -45.52 23.72
C ILE A 456 7.54 -45.73 25.12
N PHE A 457 6.50 -44.98 25.50
CA PHE A 457 5.82 -45.10 26.79
C PHE A 457 4.89 -46.31 26.91
N GLY A 458 4.67 -47.06 25.82
CA GLY A 458 3.89 -48.30 25.83
C GLY A 458 2.37 -48.11 25.86
N ALA A 459 1.88 -46.88 25.64
CA ALA A 459 0.46 -46.53 25.72
C ALA A 459 -0.27 -46.60 24.35
N GLY A 460 0.37 -47.12 23.30
CA GLY A 460 -0.20 -47.16 21.94
C GLY A 460 0.25 -48.36 21.10
N TYR A 461 -0.49 -48.62 20.01
CA TYR A 461 -0.17 -49.66 19.03
C TYR A 461 1.13 -49.34 18.29
N PRO A 462 2.02 -50.32 18.05
CA PRO A 462 3.31 -50.11 17.39
C PRO A 462 3.13 -49.92 15.87
N VAL A 463 3.11 -48.67 15.42
CA VAL A 463 3.00 -48.28 14.02
C VAL A 463 4.38 -47.90 13.45
N LEU A 464 5.18 -47.13 14.19
CA LEU A 464 6.50 -46.64 13.75
C LEU A 464 7.66 -47.49 14.28
N ASN A 465 7.45 -48.16 15.41
CA ASN A 465 8.40 -49.03 16.10
C ASN A 465 9.80 -48.41 16.30
N PRO A 466 9.90 -47.21 16.91
CA PRO A 466 11.16 -46.48 17.07
C PRO A 466 12.19 -47.21 17.95
N LYS A 467 11.75 -48.21 18.74
CA LYS A 467 12.61 -49.08 19.57
C LYS A 467 13.67 -49.84 18.77
N ARG A 468 13.51 -49.97 17.45
CA ARG A 468 14.51 -50.54 16.53
C ARG A 468 15.72 -49.63 16.33
N PHE A 469 15.56 -48.31 16.46
CA PHE A 469 16.59 -47.31 16.20
C PHE A 469 17.16 -46.68 17.48
N LEU A 470 16.48 -46.84 18.62
CA LEU A 470 16.94 -46.38 19.94
C LEU A 470 16.92 -47.54 20.96
N PRO A 471 17.81 -48.53 20.83
CA PRO A 471 17.92 -49.61 21.81
C PRO A 471 18.49 -49.06 23.12
N GLY A 472 17.64 -48.89 24.13
CA GLY A 472 18.05 -48.45 25.48
C GLY A 472 17.02 -47.62 26.25
N PHE A 473 16.00 -47.07 25.58
CA PHE A 473 14.88 -46.40 26.25
C PHE A 473 13.83 -47.44 26.70
N SER A 474 14.06 -48.09 27.83
CA SER A 474 13.01 -48.91 28.48
C SER A 474 13.14 -48.92 29.99
N LYS A 475 12.21 -48.22 30.67
CA LYS A 475 11.27 -48.71 31.70
C LYS A 475 10.81 -47.53 32.59
N PRO A 476 9.51 -47.19 32.65
CA PRO A 476 8.94 -46.65 33.88
C PRO A 476 8.77 -47.79 34.89
N ALA A 477 9.12 -47.56 36.15
CA ALA A 477 8.95 -48.53 37.22
C ALA A 477 7.45 -48.78 37.48
N GLU A 478 7.05 -50.05 37.48
CA GLU A 478 5.72 -50.49 37.93
C GLU A 478 5.61 -50.26 39.45
N VAL A 479 4.68 -49.40 39.87
CA VAL A 479 4.21 -49.34 41.26
C VAL A 479 2.81 -49.96 41.28
N PRO A 480 2.56 -51.04 42.04
CA PRO A 480 1.25 -51.67 42.08
C PRO A 480 0.31 -50.88 43.00
N ILE A 481 -0.86 -50.47 42.47
CA ILE A 481 -1.95 -49.89 43.25
C ILE A 481 -2.89 -51.02 43.68
N VAL A 482 -3.03 -51.20 45.00
CA VAL A 482 -4.04 -52.06 45.63
C VAL A 482 -5.39 -51.34 45.56
N ALA A 483 -6.41 -52.00 45.01
CA ALA A 483 -7.78 -51.49 44.96
C ALA A 483 -8.66 -52.09 46.07
N PRO A 484 -9.54 -51.31 46.70
CA PRO A 484 -10.78 -51.79 47.30
C PRO A 484 -12.03 -51.30 46.53
N PRO A 485 -13.24 -51.81 46.85
CA PRO A 485 -14.12 -52.38 45.84
C PRO A 485 -15.18 -51.44 45.25
N VAL A 486 -15.70 -51.94 44.13
CA VAL A 486 -16.72 -51.41 43.21
C VAL A 486 -18.06 -51.10 43.90
N VAL A 487 -18.59 -49.90 43.64
CA VAL A 487 -20.03 -49.65 43.48
C VAL A 487 -20.23 -48.93 42.14
N GLN A 488 -21.27 -49.36 41.44
CA GLN A 488 -21.56 -49.17 40.02
C GLN A 488 -22.04 -47.77 39.62
N GLN A 489 -21.70 -47.46 38.35
CA GLN A 489 -22.47 -46.71 37.34
C GLN A 489 -22.64 -45.20 37.57
N HIS A 490 -22.01 -44.38 36.70
CA HIS A 490 -22.61 -43.87 35.46
C HIS A 490 -21.51 -43.24 34.58
N ALA A 491 -21.76 -43.23 33.27
CA ALA A 491 -20.80 -42.95 32.21
C ALA A 491 -20.21 -41.52 32.22
N ALA A 492 -18.89 -41.41 32.00
CA ALA A 492 -18.21 -40.18 31.60
C ALA A 492 -17.97 -40.17 30.08
N PRO A 493 -18.28 -39.06 29.38
CA PRO A 493 -18.18 -38.94 27.93
C PRO A 493 -16.81 -38.43 27.46
N VAL A 494 -16.38 -38.96 26.31
CA VAL A 494 -15.88 -38.25 25.11
C VAL A 494 -15.04 -36.98 25.32
N VAL A 495 -13.74 -37.08 25.05
CA VAL A 495 -12.82 -35.95 24.87
C VAL A 495 -13.14 -35.24 23.55
N GLY A 496 -13.58 -33.98 23.66
CA GLY A 496 -13.85 -33.06 22.55
C GLY A 496 -12.66 -32.16 22.21
N GLU A 497 -12.76 -31.59 21.00
CA GLU A 497 -11.79 -30.77 20.27
C GLU A 497 -11.14 -29.64 21.08
N ALA A 498 -9.83 -29.44 20.90
CA ALA A 498 -9.09 -28.29 21.44
C ALA A 498 -9.41 -27.02 20.61
N ASP A 499 -10.29 -26.20 21.17
CA ASP A 499 -10.89 -25.01 20.56
C ASP A 499 -10.17 -23.74 21.02
N GLY A 500 -10.05 -22.71 20.18
CA GLY A 500 -9.31 -21.45 20.50
C GLY A 500 -9.88 -20.63 21.67
N THR A 501 -10.95 -21.13 22.29
CA THR A 501 -11.66 -20.60 23.44
C THR A 501 -10.94 -20.87 24.77
N THR A 502 -10.12 -21.92 24.89
CA THR A 502 -9.36 -22.22 26.12
C THR A 502 -8.32 -21.15 26.43
N PHE A 503 -7.57 -20.67 25.43
CA PHE A 503 -6.57 -19.61 25.62
C PHE A 503 -7.17 -18.28 26.10
N LEU A 504 -8.37 -17.92 25.62
CA LEU A 504 -9.05 -16.68 26.03
C LEU A 504 -9.68 -16.81 27.43
N LYS A 505 -10.13 -18.02 27.79
CA LYS A 505 -10.60 -18.34 29.14
C LYS A 505 -9.44 -18.25 30.15
N ASP A 506 -8.27 -18.78 29.81
CA ASP A 506 -7.10 -18.75 30.68
C ASP A 506 -6.58 -17.31 30.88
N ASP A 507 -6.62 -16.45 29.84
CA ASP A 507 -6.29 -15.02 29.95
C ASP A 507 -7.31 -14.25 30.82
N LEU A 508 -8.60 -14.59 30.73
CA LEU A 508 -9.64 -14.00 31.58
C LEU A 508 -9.46 -14.38 33.05
N LEU A 509 -9.17 -15.65 33.34
CA LEU A 509 -8.92 -16.12 34.71
C LEU A 509 -7.61 -15.56 35.29
N ALA A 510 -6.55 -15.47 34.48
CA ALA A 510 -5.28 -14.89 34.91
C ALA A 510 -5.40 -13.40 35.31
N LYS A 511 -6.24 -12.63 34.60
CA LYS A 511 -6.50 -11.22 34.93
C LYS A 511 -7.30 -11.04 36.23
N ILE A 512 -8.12 -12.02 36.61
CA ILE A 512 -8.93 -11.99 37.83
C ILE A 512 -8.14 -12.51 39.04
N ILE A 513 -7.29 -13.53 38.86
CA ILE A 513 -6.55 -14.20 39.95
C ILE A 513 -5.22 -13.48 40.29
N GLY A 514 -4.66 -12.70 39.36
CA GLY A 514 -3.29 -12.14 39.50
C GLY A 514 -2.21 -13.18 39.16
N GLU A 515 -0.93 -12.91 39.46
CA GLU A 515 0.23 -13.81 39.19
C GLU A 515 0.19 -15.13 40.00
N GLY A 516 -0.86 -15.92 39.81
CA GLY A 516 -1.08 -17.25 40.37
C GLY A 516 -1.42 -18.27 39.27
N GLN A 517 -1.14 -19.54 39.54
CA GLN A 517 -1.35 -20.64 38.60
C GLN A 517 -2.86 -20.91 38.44
N VAL A 518 -3.40 -20.85 37.22
CA VAL A 518 -4.83 -21.12 36.94
C VAL A 518 -5.13 -22.60 37.26
N PRO A 519 -6.06 -22.90 38.19
CA PRO A 519 -6.39 -24.28 38.54
C PRO A 519 -7.06 -25.01 37.36
N THR A 520 -6.79 -26.31 37.22
CA THR A 520 -7.39 -27.17 36.19
C THR A 520 -8.80 -27.68 36.55
N GLU A 521 -9.32 -27.26 37.70
CA GLU A 521 -10.62 -27.65 38.26
C GLU A 521 -11.71 -26.61 37.97
N VAL A 522 -12.97 -26.92 38.28
CA VAL A 522 -14.11 -26.01 38.05
C VAL A 522 -13.94 -24.75 38.90
N VAL A 523 -13.87 -23.58 38.26
CA VAL A 523 -13.64 -22.27 38.91
C VAL A 523 -14.96 -21.52 39.10
N VAL A 524 -15.18 -20.95 40.29
CA VAL A 524 -16.32 -20.07 40.60
C VAL A 524 -15.85 -18.63 40.72
N LEU A 525 -16.56 -17.72 40.04
CA LEU A 525 -16.45 -16.28 40.24
C LEU A 525 -17.47 -15.82 41.28
N TYR A 526 -17.02 -15.10 42.29
CA TYR A 526 -17.88 -14.49 43.30
C TYR A 526 -17.37 -13.08 43.66
N THR A 527 -18.26 -12.31 44.27
CA THR A 527 -18.00 -10.94 44.71
C THR A 527 -18.00 -10.92 46.23
N GLU A 528 -16.92 -10.46 46.85
CA GLU A 528 -16.89 -10.22 48.30
C GLU A 528 -17.23 -8.76 48.57
N THR A 529 -18.27 -8.51 49.37
CA THR A 529 -18.48 -7.19 49.98
C THR A 529 -17.58 -7.11 51.22
N PRO A 530 -16.64 -6.15 51.31
CA PRO A 530 -15.78 -6.06 52.49
C PRO A 530 -16.63 -5.76 53.74
N ALA A 531 -16.43 -6.54 54.80
CA ALA A 531 -17.10 -6.28 56.08
C ALA A 531 -16.68 -4.91 56.63
N PRO A 532 -17.62 -4.09 57.15
CA PRO A 532 -17.31 -2.77 57.65
C PRO A 532 -16.41 -2.88 58.89
N THR A 533 -15.18 -2.37 58.79
CA THR A 533 -14.38 -2.07 59.98
C THR A 533 -15.05 -0.92 60.71
N ALA A 534 -15.33 -1.11 62.00
CA ALA A 534 -16.02 -0.12 62.81
C ALA A 534 -15.22 1.19 62.87
N GLY A 535 -15.65 2.21 62.12
CA GLY A 535 -15.11 3.57 62.27
C GLY A 535 -15.11 4.48 61.04
N GLU A 536 -15.32 3.99 59.82
CA GLU A 536 -15.24 4.82 58.61
C GLU A 536 -16.57 4.99 57.88
N ALA A 537 -16.86 6.22 57.46
CA ALA A 537 -18.09 6.60 56.77
C ALA A 537 -18.24 5.82 55.46
N ALA A 538 -19.47 5.34 55.21
CA ALA A 538 -19.85 4.52 54.06
C ALA A 538 -19.65 5.25 52.72
N ASN A 539 -18.47 5.08 52.13
CA ASN A 539 -18.32 5.11 50.67
C ASN A 539 -18.50 3.68 50.17
N ALA A 540 -19.40 3.48 49.21
CA ALA A 540 -19.60 2.18 48.56
C ALA A 540 -18.30 1.76 47.85
N ALA A 541 -17.50 0.93 48.50
CA ALA A 541 -16.35 0.28 47.87
C ALA A 541 -16.87 -0.68 46.80
N ALA A 542 -16.29 -0.61 45.60
CA ALA A 542 -16.57 -1.56 44.53
C ALA A 542 -16.25 -2.98 45.02
N ALA A 543 -17.19 -3.91 44.83
CA ALA A 543 -16.98 -5.31 45.19
C ALA A 543 -15.87 -5.90 44.32
N ASP A 544 -14.85 -6.48 44.95
CA ASP A 544 -13.70 -7.05 44.25
C ASP A 544 -14.09 -8.45 43.73
N ILE A 545 -13.79 -8.72 42.46
CA ILE A 545 -14.13 -10.00 41.81
C ILE A 545 -13.02 -11.00 42.13
N ARG A 546 -13.37 -12.13 42.72
CA ARG A 546 -12.42 -13.21 43.03
C ARG A 546 -12.82 -14.50 42.34
N ALA A 547 -11.80 -15.28 41.99
CA ALA A 547 -11.96 -16.62 41.43
C ALA A 547 -11.36 -17.64 42.41
N ALA A 548 -12.12 -18.68 42.73
CA ALA A 548 -11.65 -19.81 43.54
C ALA A 548 -12.07 -21.14 42.90
N VAL A 549 -11.40 -22.22 43.29
CA VAL A 549 -11.85 -23.58 42.99
C VAL A 549 -13.21 -23.80 43.64
N HIS A 550 -14.15 -24.39 42.91
CA HIS A 550 -15.51 -24.58 43.40
C HIS A 550 -15.54 -25.52 44.60
N ASP A 551 -16.03 -25.00 45.72
CA ASP A 551 -16.42 -25.74 46.92
C ASP A 551 -17.88 -25.38 47.24
N GLU A 552 -18.76 -26.37 47.17
CA GLU A 552 -20.22 -26.20 47.32
C GLU A 552 -20.61 -25.78 48.76
N GLU A 553 -19.81 -26.17 49.77
CA GLU A 553 -20.06 -25.79 51.17
C GLU A 553 -19.68 -24.32 51.46
N VAL A 554 -18.73 -23.76 50.69
CA VAL A 554 -18.19 -22.40 50.91
C VAL A 554 -18.82 -21.37 49.97
N HIS A 555 -19.11 -21.74 48.72
CA HIS A 555 -19.51 -20.80 47.67
C HIS A 555 -20.99 -20.92 47.23
N GLY A 556 -21.75 -21.88 47.79
CA GLY A 556 -23.13 -22.15 47.40
C GLY A 556 -23.23 -22.81 46.00
N PRO A 557 -24.45 -23.05 45.47
CA PRO A 557 -24.63 -23.70 44.18
C PRO A 557 -24.15 -22.78 43.05
N GLY A 558 -22.98 -23.05 42.50
CA GLY A 558 -22.44 -22.31 41.35
C GLY A 558 -23.28 -22.57 40.11
N LYS A 559 -23.74 -21.51 39.43
CA LYS A 559 -24.53 -21.63 38.19
C LYS A 559 -23.66 -21.44 36.97
N THR A 560 -23.93 -22.20 35.91
CA THR A 560 -23.28 -21.96 34.62
C THR A 560 -23.81 -20.66 33.99
N TRP A 561 -23.06 -20.09 33.04
CA TRP A 561 -23.47 -18.86 32.35
C TRP A 561 -24.89 -18.92 31.76
N GLU A 562 -25.26 -20.07 31.18
CA GLU A 562 -26.56 -20.31 30.54
C GLU A 562 -27.72 -20.45 31.55
N GLU A 563 -27.43 -20.75 32.81
CA GLU A 563 -28.40 -20.90 33.90
C GLU A 563 -28.66 -19.59 34.67
N LEU A 564 -27.87 -18.54 34.40
CA LEU A 564 -28.09 -17.21 34.96
C LEU A 564 -29.26 -16.50 34.25
N ALA A 565 -30.08 -15.77 35.02
CA ALA A 565 -31.09 -14.90 34.43
C ALA A 565 -30.43 -13.76 33.63
N GLU A 566 -31.09 -13.25 32.59
CA GLU A 566 -30.54 -12.20 31.71
C GLU A 566 -30.06 -10.95 32.50
N ALA A 567 -30.79 -10.58 33.55
CA ALA A 567 -30.40 -9.49 34.44
C ALA A 567 -29.08 -9.75 35.19
N GLN A 568 -28.83 -10.99 35.60
CA GLN A 568 -27.57 -11.40 36.25
C GLN A 568 -26.42 -11.52 35.24
N GLN A 569 -26.69 -12.00 34.02
CA GLN A 569 -25.69 -12.01 32.94
C GLN A 569 -25.24 -10.58 32.58
N HIS A 570 -26.18 -9.63 32.51
CA HIS A 570 -25.84 -8.23 32.26
C HIS A 570 -25.00 -7.63 33.40
N ALA A 571 -25.38 -7.87 34.65
CA ALA A 571 -24.63 -7.41 35.82
C ALA A 571 -23.19 -7.98 35.83
N TRP A 572 -23.01 -9.27 35.54
CA TRP A 572 -21.68 -9.89 35.45
C TRP A 572 -20.84 -9.33 34.29
N LYS A 573 -21.43 -9.06 33.12
CA LYS A 573 -20.71 -8.43 31.98
C LYS A 573 -20.23 -7.02 32.29
N ASP A 574 -20.99 -6.28 33.09
CA ASP A 574 -20.63 -4.91 33.45
C ASP A 574 -19.56 -4.92 34.56
N HIS A 575 -19.71 -5.77 35.59
CA HIS A 575 -18.67 -5.96 36.62
C HIS A 575 -17.33 -6.44 36.05
N LEU A 576 -17.32 -7.44 35.16
CA LEU A 576 -16.07 -7.94 34.54
C LEU A 576 -15.43 -6.92 33.59
N ARG A 577 -16.21 -5.99 33.04
CA ARG A 577 -15.71 -4.90 32.20
C ARG A 577 -15.12 -3.78 33.04
N GLU A 578 -15.77 -3.42 34.13
CA GLU A 578 -15.27 -2.44 35.10
C GLU A 578 -13.96 -2.92 35.75
N ALA A 579 -13.86 -4.23 36.04
CA ALA A 579 -12.63 -4.85 36.54
C ALA A 579 -11.52 -5.00 35.47
N GLY A 580 -11.78 -4.65 34.19
CA GLY A 580 -10.81 -4.77 33.10
C GLY A 580 -10.48 -6.22 32.68
N ALA A 581 -11.18 -7.21 33.23
CA ALA A 581 -10.95 -8.63 32.97
C ALA A 581 -11.62 -9.12 31.68
N TRP A 582 -12.69 -8.45 31.22
CA TRP A 582 -13.44 -8.85 30.02
C TRP A 582 -13.82 -7.66 29.14
N THR A 583 -13.92 -7.88 27.83
CA THR A 583 -14.34 -6.87 26.83
C THR A 583 -15.23 -7.50 25.75
N GLN A 584 -16.09 -6.69 25.11
CA GLN A 584 -17.08 -7.18 24.14
C GLN A 584 -16.49 -7.98 22.96
N HIS A 585 -15.23 -7.75 22.59
CA HIS A 585 -14.58 -8.45 21.49
C HIS A 585 -14.16 -9.89 21.83
N MET A 586 -14.10 -10.25 23.12
CA MET A 586 -13.78 -11.61 23.58
C MET A 586 -14.97 -12.58 23.43
N GLY A 587 -16.19 -12.05 23.33
CA GLY A 587 -17.42 -12.85 23.24
C GLY A 587 -17.80 -13.54 24.56
N GLU A 588 -18.96 -14.22 24.56
CA GLU A 588 -19.49 -14.93 25.74
C GLU A 588 -19.03 -16.39 25.81
N SER A 589 -18.41 -16.90 24.74
CA SER A 589 -17.85 -18.25 24.68
C SER A 589 -16.74 -18.49 25.69
N VAL A 590 -16.08 -17.43 26.18
CA VAL A 590 -15.05 -17.49 27.23
C VAL A 590 -15.59 -17.87 28.61
N PHE A 591 -16.90 -17.73 28.83
CA PHE A 591 -17.55 -18.09 30.09
C PHE A 591 -17.87 -19.59 30.19
N LYS A 592 -17.63 -20.37 29.12
CA LYS A 592 -17.91 -21.81 29.11
C LYS A 592 -17.01 -22.55 30.11
N GLY A 593 -17.65 -23.27 31.02
CA GLY A 593 -16.99 -24.01 32.10
C GLY A 593 -16.43 -23.12 33.22
N ILE A 594 -16.95 -21.90 33.39
CA ILE A 594 -16.80 -21.08 34.60
C ILE A 594 -18.17 -21.08 35.30
N LEU A 595 -18.17 -21.28 36.62
CA LEU A 595 -19.37 -21.12 37.43
C LEU A 595 -19.43 -19.71 38.01
N PHE A 596 -20.64 -19.19 38.19
CA PHE A 596 -20.89 -17.87 38.74
C PHE A 596 -21.68 -18.03 40.03
N GLY A 597 -21.16 -17.44 41.11
CA GLY A 597 -21.85 -17.30 42.38
C GLY A 597 -22.92 -16.21 42.30
N GLU A 598 -23.79 -16.17 43.31
CA GLU A 598 -24.74 -15.08 43.46
C GLU A 598 -24.00 -13.76 43.74
N ILE A 599 -24.30 -12.72 42.95
CA ILE A 599 -23.77 -11.38 43.20
C ILE A 599 -24.43 -10.86 44.48
N GLY A 600 -23.66 -10.89 45.58
CA GLY A 600 -24.04 -10.34 46.87
C GLY A 600 -24.17 -8.82 46.78
N GLY A 601 -25.33 -8.35 46.31
CA GLY A 601 -25.65 -6.92 46.22
C GLY A 601 -26.71 -6.53 45.18
N ALA A 602 -27.06 -7.39 44.22
CA ALA A 602 -27.91 -6.97 43.09
C ALA A 602 -29.38 -7.42 43.14
N ILE A 603 -29.80 -8.25 44.12
CA ILE A 603 -31.22 -8.64 44.30
C ILE A 603 -31.84 -7.94 45.51
N GLY A 604 -31.51 -6.64 45.69
CA GLY A 604 -32.08 -5.78 46.73
C GLY A 604 -32.94 -4.62 46.21
N GLN A 605 -32.93 -4.32 44.90
CA GLN A 605 -33.63 -3.15 44.35
C GLN A 605 -34.67 -3.44 43.26
N ALA A 606 -34.97 -4.72 42.98
CA ALA A 606 -36.10 -5.07 42.11
C ALA A 606 -37.37 -5.51 42.88
N VAL A 607 -37.33 -5.49 44.22
CA VAL A 607 -38.49 -5.77 45.10
C VAL A 607 -38.56 -4.72 46.21
N ALA A 608 -38.56 -3.44 45.84
CA ALA A 608 -39.04 -2.30 46.62
C ALA A 608 -38.87 -1.02 45.77
N GLY A 609 -39.86 -0.70 44.95
CA GLY A 609 -39.88 0.50 44.11
C GLY A 609 -40.75 0.33 42.88
#